data_AF-A0A519PD22-F1
#
_entry.id   AF-A0A519PD22-F1
#
_cell.length_a   1.000
_cell.length_b   1.000
_cell.length_c   1.000
_cell.angle_alpha   90.00
_cell.angle_beta   90.00
_cell.angle_gamma   90.00
#
_symmetry.space_group_name_H-M   'P 1'
#
loop_
_entity.id
_entity.type
_entity.pdbx_description
1 polymer ?
#
loop_
_entity_poly.entity_id
_entity_poly.type
_entity_poly.pdbx_seq_one_letter_code
_entity_poly.pdbx_strand_id
1 'polypeptide(L)' 'MIGLVIVTHGGLAAEFLSAMEHVVGPQRGVAAICIGPDDDME' A
#
# COMPACT_ATOMS: atom_id res chain seq x y z
N MET A 1 18.91 -0.80 -2.95
CA MET A 1 17.65 -1.58 -2.90
C MET A 1 16.52 -0.61 -3.22
N ILE A 2 15.56 -0.99 -4.06
CA ILE A 2 14.47 -0.10 -4.50
C ILE A 2 13.31 -0.23 -3.53
N GLY A 3 12.74 0.89 -3.08
CA GLY A 3 11.51 0.90 -2.28
C GLY A 3 10.27 1.00 -3.19
N LEU A 4 9.15 0.44 -2.73
CA LEU A 4 7.84 0.51 -3.41
C LEU A 4 6.82 1.18 -2.51
N VAL A 5 6.11 2.19 -3.03
CA VAL A 5 4.97 2.81 -2.36
C VAL A 5 3.72 2.58 -3.22
N ILE A 6 2.71 1.95 -2.63
CA ILE A 6 1.41 1.69 -3.27
C ILE A 6 0.43 2.73 -2.72
N VAL A 7 -0.12 3.57 -3.60
CA VAL A 7 -1.06 4.63 -3.21
C VAL A 7 -2.38 4.42 -3.93
N THR A 8 -3.48 4.36 -3.18
CA THR A 8 -4.84 4.19 -3.75
C THR A 8 -5.89 4.95 -2.94
N HIS A 9 -7.03 5.24 -3.56
CA HIS A 9 -8.23 5.67 -2.82
C HIS A 9 -8.81 4.53 -1.98
N GLY A 10 -9.43 4.87 -0.86
CA GLY A 10 -10.01 3.90 0.07
C GLY A 10 -8.97 2.91 0.60
N GLY A 11 -9.37 1.68 0.91
CA GLY A 11 -8.50 0.66 1.53
C GLY A 11 -7.63 -0.17 0.58
N LEU A 12 -7.67 0.08 -0.74
CA LEU A 12 -7.14 -0.87 -1.74
C LEU A 12 -5.62 -1.10 -1.64
N ALA A 13 -4.83 -0.11 -1.24
CA ALA A 13 -3.38 -0.23 -1.09
C ALA A 13 -3.01 -1.27 -0.01
N ALA A 14 -3.76 -1.27 1.11
CA ALA A 14 -3.58 -2.26 2.17
C ALA A 14 -3.96 -3.66 1.68
N GLU A 15 -5.04 -3.78 0.89
CA GLU A 15 -5.46 -5.05 0.30
C GLU A 15 -4.44 -5.59 -0.71
N PHE A 16 -3.82 -4.73 -1.53
CA PHE A 16 -2.75 -5.15 -2.41
C PHE A 16 -1.50 -5.61 -1.67
N LEU A 17 -1.11 -4.92 -0.59
CA LEU A 17 0.00 -5.36 0.26
C LEU A 17 -0.33 -6.72 0.91
N SER A 18 -1.53 -6.87 1.47
CA SER A 18 -2.01 -8.12 2.06
C SER A 18 -2.00 -9.27 1.05
N ALA A 19 -2.54 -9.05 -0.16
CA ALA A 19 -2.55 -10.06 -1.22
C ALA A 19 -1.13 -10.42 -1.68
N MET A 20 -0.24 -9.44 -1.82
CA MET A 20 1.16 -9.69 -2.16
C MET A 20 1.84 -10.52 -1.07
N GLU A 21 1.70 -10.14 0.21
CA GLU A 21 2.31 -10.86 1.32
C GLU A 21 1.72 -12.27 1.51
N HIS A 22 0.45 -12.46 1.17
CA HIS A 22 -0.16 -13.78 1.12
C HIS A 22 0.50 -14.69 0.06
N VAL A 23 0.85 -14.14 -1.10
CA VAL A 23 1.43 -14.92 -2.22
C VAL A 23 2.94 -15.13 -2.07
N VAL A 24 3.68 -14.09 -1.68
CA VAL A 24 5.16 -14.11 -1.69
C VAL A 24 5.80 -13.91 -0.31
N GLY A 25 5.00 -13.83 0.75
CA GLY A 25 5.46 -13.59 2.12
C GLY A 25 5.77 -12.12 2.42
N PRO A 26 6.15 -11.80 3.68
CA PRO A 26 6.36 -10.43 4.13
C PRO A 26 7.40 -9.68 3.31
N GLN A 27 7.10 -8.44 2.94
CA GLN A 27 7.99 -7.63 2.09
C GLN A 27 8.70 -6.53 2.88
N ARG A 28 10.01 -6.40 2.68
CA ARG A 28 10.79 -5.28 3.25
C ARG A 28 10.88 -4.16 2.22
N GLY A 29 10.67 -2.92 2.67
CA GLY A 29 10.76 -1.74 1.81
C GLY A 29 9.53 -1.49 0.93
N VAL A 30 8.37 -2.01 1.35
CA VAL A 30 7.07 -1.71 0.73
C VAL A 30 6.20 -0.96 1.73
N ALA A 31 5.52 0.08 1.28
CA ALA A 31 4.53 0.83 2.07
C ALA A 31 3.21 0.95 1.29
N ALA A 32 2.09 0.82 2.00
CA ALA A 32 0.76 1.06 1.47
C ALA A 32 0.19 2.34 2.06
N ILE A 33 -0.31 3.24 1.21
CA ILE A 33 -0.93 4.52 1.58
C ILE A 33 -2.34 4.55 1.01
N CYS A 34 -3.31 4.76 1.90
CA CYS A 34 -4.73 4.87 1.58
C CYS A 34 -5.13 6.34 1.61
N ILE A 35 -5.80 6.82 0.56
CA ILE A 35 -6.36 8.18 0.49
C ILE A 35 -7.86 8.10 0.76
N GLY A 36 -8.28 8.67 1.89
CA GLY A 36 -9.65 8.86 2.30
C GLY A 36 -10.33 10.05 1.62
N PRO A 37 -11.66 10.19 1.76
CA PRO A 37 -12.43 11.28 1.15
C PRO A 37 -12.09 12.67 1.71
N ASP A 38 -11.56 12.72 2.94
CA ASP A 38 -11.19 13.95 3.64
C ASP A 38 -9.67 14.17 3.68
N ASP A 39 -8.89 13.28 3.07
CA ASP A 39 -7.44 13.42 3.01
C ASP A 39 -7.07 14.46 1.94
N ASP A 40 -6.27 15.43 2.32
CA ASP A 40 -5.66 16.37 1.39
C ASP A 40 -4.37 15.77 0.82
N MET A 41 -4.06 16.12 -0.43
CA MET A 41 -2.84 15.69 -1.12
C MET A 41 -1.63 16.59 -0.79
N GLU A 42 -1.81 17.61 0.05
CA GLU A 42 -0.75 18.52 0.52
C GLU A 42 0.18 17.89 1.58
#